data_AF-A0A5C6ZBK6-F1
#
_entry.id   AF-A0A5C6ZBK6-F1
#
_cell.length_a   1.000
_cell.length_b   1.000
_cell.length_c   1.000
_cell.angle_alpha   90.00
_cell.angle_beta   90.00
_cell.angle_gamma   90.00
#
_symmetry.space_group_name_H-M   'P 1'
#
loop_
_entity.id
_entity.type
_entity.pdbx_description
1 polymer ?
#
loop_
_entity_poly.entity_id
_entity_poly.type
_entity_poly.pdbx_seq_one_letter_code
_entity_poly.pdbx_strand_id
1 'polypeptide(L)'
;SIEKDKCCSPVLENLEQEFNVINESYNLVAKENDLIESNNGTKYFEVRTKYPEIELYEDESHPNENGAFLNACIFYQMMTDKKASDLIYNGEIEPKTAKKLKKIAE
;
A
#
# COMPACT_ATOMS: atom_id res chain seq x y z
N SER A 1 -30.47 15.67 8.33
CA SER A 1 -29.49 14.61 8.06
C SER A 1 -30.12 13.66 7.07
N ILE A 2 -29.44 13.28 5.99
CA ILE A 2 -29.98 12.25 5.08
C ILE A 2 -29.99 10.95 5.87
N GLU A 3 -31.15 10.31 5.94
CA GLU A 3 -31.30 8.99 6.57
C GLU A 3 -30.44 8.01 5.76
N LYS A 4 -29.36 7.51 6.36
CA LYS A 4 -28.49 6.55 5.69
C LYS A 4 -29.17 5.19 5.78
N ASP A 5 -29.50 4.63 4.63
CA ASP A 5 -29.97 3.24 4.54
C ASP A 5 -29.00 2.30 5.26
N LYS A 6 -29.54 1.23 5.84
CA LYS A 6 -28.75 0.18 6.46
C LYS A 6 -27.88 -0.49 5.39
N CYS A 7 -26.62 -0.10 5.28
CA CYS A 7 -25.67 -0.71 4.36
C CYS A 7 -25.49 -2.20 4.68
N CYS A 8 -25.52 -3.06 3.66
CA CYS A 8 -25.27 -4.49 3.78
C CYS A 8 -23.78 -4.86 3.86
N SER A 9 -22.90 -3.88 4.06
CA SER A 9 -21.46 -4.10 4.14
C SER A 9 -21.10 -4.94 5.37
N PRO A 10 -20.15 -5.89 5.24
CA PRO A 10 -19.66 -6.64 6.39
C PRO A 10 -19.01 -5.70 7.41
N VAL A 11 -19.10 -6.07 8.68
CA VAL A 11 -18.30 -5.43 9.74
C VAL A 11 -16.88 -6.01 9.64
N LEU A 12 -15.89 -5.12 9.65
CA LEU A 12 -14.46 -5.46 9.59
C LEU A 12 -13.89 -5.26 10.99
N GLU A 13 -13.49 -6.36 11.63
CA GLU A 13 -13.09 -6.39 13.05
C GLU A 13 -11.60 -6.08 13.25
N ASN A 14 -10.80 -6.21 12.19
CA ASN A 14 -9.34 -6.02 12.26
C ASN A 14 -8.74 -5.68 10.89
N LEU A 15 -7.47 -5.29 10.93
CA LEU A 15 -6.69 -4.89 9.77
C LEU A 15 -6.60 -5.99 8.69
N GLU A 16 -6.52 -7.26 9.08
CA GLU A 16 -6.43 -8.36 8.11
C GLU A 16 -7.74 -8.55 7.34
N GLN A 17 -8.88 -8.47 8.03
CA GLN A 17 -10.20 -8.51 7.38
C GLN A 17 -10.40 -7.30 6.45
N GLU A 18 -10.01 -6.11 6.91
CA GLU A 18 -10.06 -4.90 6.08
C GLU A 18 -9.21 -5.04 4.82
N PHE A 19 -7.96 -5.46 4.98
CA PHE A 19 -7.05 -5.71 3.87
C PHE A 19 -7.61 -6.75 2.89
N ASN A 20 -8.08 -7.89 3.37
CA ASN A 20 -8.58 -8.97 2.51
C ASN A 20 -9.81 -8.52 1.70
N VAL A 21 -10.79 -7.89 2.34
CA VAL A 21 -12.02 -7.42 1.66
C VAL A 21 -11.69 -6.38 0.58
N ILE A 22 -10.79 -5.43 0.88
CA ILE A 22 -10.36 -4.43 -0.10
C ILE A 22 -9.59 -5.10 -1.25
N ASN A 23 -8.59 -5.92 -0.94
CA ASN A 23 -7.73 -6.54 -1.95
C ASN A 23 -8.51 -7.52 -2.85
N GLU A 24 -9.44 -8.30 -2.31
CA GLU A 24 -10.36 -9.14 -3.10
C GLU A 24 -11.24 -8.30 -4.04
N SER A 25 -11.71 -7.14 -3.58
CA SER A 25 -12.54 -6.25 -4.39
C SER A 25 -11.74 -5.64 -5.56
N TYR A 26 -10.51 -5.19 -5.31
CA TYR A 26 -9.64 -4.68 -6.38
C TYR A 26 -9.24 -5.78 -7.36
N ASN A 27 -8.91 -6.97 -6.86
CA ASN A 27 -8.56 -8.11 -7.70
C ASN A 27 -9.71 -8.53 -8.62
N LEU A 28 -10.94 -8.55 -8.10
CA LEU A 28 -12.14 -8.82 -8.90
C LEU A 28 -12.29 -7.80 -10.02
N VAL A 29 -12.21 -6.51 -9.71
CA VAL A 29 -12.31 -5.44 -10.73
C VAL A 29 -11.20 -5.57 -11.78
N ALA A 30 -9.97 -5.83 -11.35
CA ALA A 30 -8.84 -6.00 -12.26
C ALA A 30 -9.04 -7.17 -13.22
N LYS A 31 -9.44 -8.34 -12.68
CA LYS A 31 -9.68 -9.55 -13.47
C LYS A 31 -10.83 -9.38 -14.46
N GLU A 32 -11.97 -8.82 -14.04
CA GLU A 32 -13.15 -8.66 -14.90
C GLU A 32 -12.94 -7.64 -16.03
N ASN A 33 -11.95 -6.75 -15.90
CA ASN A 33 -11.68 -5.68 -16.85
C ASN A 33 -10.31 -5.78 -17.54
N ASP A 34 -9.60 -6.91 -17.40
CA ASP A 34 -8.25 -7.13 -17.96
C ASP A 34 -7.26 -5.99 -17.59
N LEU A 35 -7.30 -5.56 -16.33
CA LEU A 35 -6.43 -4.51 -15.79
C LEU A 35 -5.28 -5.12 -15.00
N ILE A 36 -4.17 -4.38 -14.95
CA ILE A 36 -3.06 -4.70 -14.05
C ILE A 36 -3.32 -4.04 -12.70
N GLU A 37 -3.38 -4.84 -11.64
CA GLU A 37 -3.48 -4.39 -10.26
C GLU A 37 -2.09 -4.04 -9.71
N SER A 38 -1.96 -2.91 -9.01
CA SER A 38 -0.71 -2.54 -8.35
C SER A 38 -0.61 -3.17 -6.95
N ASN A 39 0.60 -3.53 -6.52
CA ASN A 39 0.81 -4.22 -5.25
C ASN A 39 0.77 -3.31 -4.00
N ASN A 40 0.29 -2.06 -4.11
CA ASN A 40 0.34 -1.07 -3.03
C ASN A 40 -0.31 -1.56 -1.74
N GLY A 41 -1.54 -2.08 -1.82
CA GLY A 41 -2.27 -2.58 -0.65
C GLY A 41 -1.53 -3.73 0.04
N THR A 42 -1.06 -4.71 -0.73
CA THR A 42 -0.32 -5.87 -0.20
C THR A 42 0.99 -5.45 0.48
N LYS A 43 1.76 -4.54 -0.13
CA LYS A 43 3.03 -4.07 0.46
C LYS A 43 2.82 -3.17 1.68
N TYR A 44 1.77 -2.34 1.68
CA TYR A 44 1.38 -1.58 2.87
C TYR A 44 1.01 -2.49 4.03
N PHE A 45 0.19 -3.52 3.77
CA PHE A 45 -0.16 -4.51 4.78
C PHE A 45 1.08 -5.23 5.32
N GLU A 46 2.02 -5.60 4.45
CA GLU A 46 3.29 -6.20 4.86
C GLU A 46 4.10 -5.29 5.80
N VAL A 47 4.26 -4.00 5.48
CA VAL A 47 5.00 -3.07 6.37
C VAL A 47 4.28 -2.95 7.71
N ARG A 48 2.97 -2.69 7.70
CA ARG A 48 2.22 -2.48 8.94
C ARG A 48 2.20 -3.71 9.86
N THR A 49 2.27 -4.92 9.29
CA THR A 49 2.20 -6.16 10.07
C THR A 49 3.58 -6.69 10.47
N LYS A 50 4.61 -6.53 9.64
CA LYS A 50 5.96 -7.09 9.88
C LYS A 50 6.99 -6.06 10.34
N TYR A 51 6.76 -4.78 10.05
CA TYR A 51 7.68 -3.67 10.34
C TYR A 51 6.92 -2.46 10.93
N PRO A 52 6.16 -2.66 12.02
CA PRO A 52 5.32 -1.60 12.60
C PRO A 52 6.11 -0.39 13.13
N GLU A 53 7.43 -0.51 13.27
CA GLU A 53 8.33 0.61 13.57
C GLU A 53 8.48 1.62 12.42
N ILE A 54 8.10 1.23 11.20
CA ILE A 54 8.09 2.11 10.02
C ILE A 54 6.67 2.67 9.88
N GLU A 55 6.43 3.83 10.48
CA GLU A 55 5.14 4.53 10.35
C GLU A 55 4.93 4.96 8.89
N LEU A 56 3.78 4.62 8.31
CA LEU A 56 3.44 4.89 6.90
C LEU A 56 2.40 5.99 6.74
N TYR A 57 1.67 6.35 7.79
CA TYR A 57 0.63 7.36 7.71
C TYR A 57 0.99 8.63 8.47
N GLU A 58 0.47 9.75 7.99
CA GLU A 58 0.52 11.04 8.69
C GLU A 58 -0.70 11.21 9.60
N ASP A 59 -1.83 10.65 9.19
CA ASP A 59 -3.08 10.59 9.95
C ASP A 59 -3.72 9.21 9.84
N GLU A 60 -5.05 9.10 9.93
CA GLU A 60 -5.74 7.81 9.83
C GLU A 60 -5.69 7.17 8.44
N SER A 61 -5.34 7.93 7.38
CA SER A 61 -5.44 7.44 6.00
C SER A 61 -4.40 7.97 5.01
N HIS A 62 -3.87 9.17 5.22
CA HIS A 62 -2.94 9.80 4.28
C HIS A 62 -1.52 9.27 4.49
N PRO A 63 -0.83 8.82 3.42
CA PRO A 63 0.57 8.44 3.51
C PRO A 63 1.46 9.59 3.98
N ASN A 64 2.34 9.33 4.95
CA ASN A 64 3.48 10.21 5.22
C ASN A 64 4.60 9.98 4.18
N GLU A 65 5.78 10.58 4.38
CA GLU A 65 6.91 10.46 3.45
C GLU A 65 7.39 9.01 3.22
N ASN A 66 7.37 8.16 4.26
CA ASN A 66 7.73 6.75 4.11
C ASN A 66 6.69 6.01 3.26
N GLY A 67 5.40 6.23 3.54
CA GLY A 67 4.30 5.65 2.77
C GLY A 67 4.31 6.11 1.31
N ALA A 68 4.44 7.41 1.09
CA ALA A 68 4.55 7.99 -0.24
C ALA A 68 5.76 7.43 -1.00
N PHE A 69 6.90 7.25 -0.34
CA PHE A 69 8.09 6.67 -0.95
C PHE A 69 7.91 5.19 -1.30
N LEU A 70 7.26 4.39 -0.44
CA LEU A 70 6.91 3.01 -0.74
C LEU A 70 6.00 2.92 -1.97
N ASN A 71 4.95 3.76 -2.03
CA ASN A 71 4.06 3.85 -3.19
C ASN A 71 4.83 4.18 -4.47
N ALA A 72 5.73 5.17 -4.40
CA ALA A 72 6.56 5.56 -5.54
C ALA A 72 7.45 4.40 -6.02
N CYS A 73 8.04 3.63 -5.10
CA CYS A 73 8.83 2.45 -5.44
C CYS A 73 7.98 1.40 -6.17
N ILE A 74 6.78 1.09 -5.67
CA ILE A 74 5.89 0.09 -6.27
C ILE A 74 5.48 0.49 -7.68
N PHE A 75 5.04 1.74 -7.88
CA PHE A 75 4.68 2.23 -9.21
C PHE A 75 5.88 2.32 -10.15
N TYR A 76 7.04 2.73 -9.65
CA TYR A 76 8.27 2.76 -10.45
C TYR A 76 8.58 1.38 -11.05
N GLN A 77 8.52 0.32 -10.25
CA GLN A 77 8.77 -1.04 -10.74
C GLN A 77 7.72 -1.45 -11.76
N MET A 78 6.44 -1.22 -11.45
CA MET A 78 5.32 -1.55 -12.35
C MET A 78 5.40 -0.83 -13.70
N MET A 79 5.86 0.42 -13.74
CA MET A 79 5.92 1.22 -14.97
C MET A 79 7.21 1.03 -15.77
N THR A 80 8.29 0.56 -15.15
CA THR A 80 9.63 0.56 -15.77
C THR A 80 10.28 -0.81 -15.87
N ASP A 81 9.72 -1.83 -15.22
CA ASP A 81 10.31 -3.16 -15.02
C ASP A 81 11.71 -3.15 -14.38
N LYS A 82 12.13 -2.01 -13.81
CA LYS A 82 13.40 -1.86 -13.10
C LYS A 82 13.20 -2.04 -11.61
N LYS A 83 14.22 -2.54 -10.93
CA LYS A 83 14.18 -2.75 -9.48
C LYS A 83 14.23 -1.42 -8.72
N ALA A 84 13.38 -1.27 -7.71
CA ALA A 84 13.41 -0.10 -6.83
C ALA A 84 14.69 -0.06 -5.99
N SER A 85 15.30 -1.21 -5.68
CA SER A 85 16.58 -1.29 -4.96
C SER A 85 17.75 -0.63 -5.68
N ASP A 86 17.67 -0.48 -7.01
CA ASP A 86 18.72 0.17 -7.82
C ASP A 86 18.62 1.71 -7.82
N LEU A 87 17.54 2.28 -7.28
CA LEU A 87 17.37 3.73 -7.20
C LEU A 87 18.43 4.33 -6.27
N ILE A 88 19.03 5.45 -6.69
CA ILE A 88 19.76 6.33 -5.77
C ILE A 88 18.72 7.22 -5.09
N TYR A 89 18.58 7.10 -3.77
CA TYR A 89 17.64 7.94 -3.03
C TYR A 89 18.40 9.07 -2.33
N ASN A 90 18.03 10.30 -2.67
CA ASN A 90 18.59 11.54 -2.13
C ASN A 90 17.52 12.41 -1.45
N GLY A 91 16.41 11.80 -1.00
CA GLY A 91 15.34 12.50 -0.29
C GLY A 91 15.56 12.53 1.22
N GLU A 92 14.52 12.90 1.96
CA GLU A 92 14.62 13.28 3.37
C GLU A 92 14.36 12.13 4.36
N ILE A 93 13.78 11.00 3.92
CA ILE A 93 13.55 9.85 4.81
C ILE A 93 14.87 9.16 5.19
N GLU A 94 14.88 8.53 6.36
CA GLU A 94 16.08 7.90 6.90
C GLU A 94 16.65 6.83 5.91
N PRO A 95 17.97 6.83 5.62
CA PRO A 95 18.52 5.99 4.56
C PRO A 95 18.33 4.48 4.72
N LYS A 96 18.31 3.95 5.95
CA LYS A 96 18.03 2.52 6.19
C LYS A 96 16.55 2.22 5.97
N THR A 97 15.65 3.10 6.39
CA THR A 97 14.21 3.02 6.08
C THR A 97 13.98 3.03 4.57
N ALA A 98 14.59 3.98 3.83
CA ALA A 98 14.51 4.01 2.38
C ALA A 98 15.02 2.71 1.73
N LYS A 99 16.17 2.20 2.19
CA LYS A 99 16.73 0.93 1.69
C LYS A 99 15.81 -0.26 1.97
N LYS A 100 15.13 -0.26 3.12
CA LYS A 100 14.18 -1.31 3.52
C LYS A 100 12.92 -1.26 2.66
N LEU A 101 12.32 -0.09 2.48
CA LEU A 101 11.11 0.12 1.68
C LEU A 101 11.32 -0.25 0.20
N LYS A 102 12.46 0.11 -0.39
CA LYS A 102 12.84 -0.34 -1.75
C LYS A 102 12.82 -1.86 -1.90
N LYS A 103 13.34 -2.58 -0.90
CA LYS A 103 13.37 -4.05 -0.91
C LYS A 103 11.99 -4.67 -0.68
N ILE A 104 11.13 -4.00 0.08
CA ILE A 104 9.76 -4.48 0.34
C ILE A 104 8.89 -4.30 -0.92
N ALA A 105 9.14 -3.24 -1.70
CA ALA A 105 8.41 -3.00 -2.94
C ALA A 105 8.60 -4.13 -3.99
N GLU A 106 9.74 -4.83 -3.97
CA GLU A 106 10.04 -6.03 -4.77
C GLU A 106 9.20 -7.24 -4.34
#